data_AF-A0A0B0D2Z1-F1
#
_entry.id   AF-A0A0B0D2Z1-F1
#
_cell.length_a   1.000
_cell.length_b   1.000
_cell.length_c   1.000
_cell.angle_alpha   90.00
_cell.angle_beta   90.00
_cell.angle_gamma   90.00
#
_symmetry.space_group_name_H-M   'P 1'
#
loop_
_entity.id
_entity.type
_entity.pdbx_description
1 polymer ?
#
loop_
_entity_poly.entity_id
_entity_poly.type
_entity_poly.pdbx_seq_one_letter_code
_entity_poly.pdbx_strand_id
1 'polypeptide(L)' 'MNKEFRVKIGLFSSLLLCLVGLYDLIAEETVTSIKYFPIILVIAGFIGAIGNYMELKKINKTR' A
#
# COMPACT_ATOMS: atom_id res chain seq x y z
N MET A 1 -14.29 5.42 -15.76
CA MET A 1 -14.01 5.13 -14.33
C MET A 1 -13.70 6.44 -13.62
N ASN A 2 -14.42 6.77 -12.53
CA ASN A 2 -14.19 8.03 -11.81
C ASN A 2 -12.78 8.06 -11.20
N LYS A 3 -12.09 9.20 -11.31
CA LYS A 3 -10.73 9.41 -10.76
C LYS A 3 -10.67 9.06 -9.28
N GLU A 4 -11.67 9.49 -8.50
CA GLU A 4 -11.79 9.15 -7.07
C GLU A 4 -11.82 7.63 -6.82
N PHE A 5 -12.53 6.88 -7.65
CA PHE A 5 -12.65 5.43 -7.50
C PHE A 5 -11.32 4.73 -7.78
N ARG A 6 -10.57 5.21 -8.79
CA ARG A 6 -9.22 4.70 -9.11
C ARG A 6 -8.25 4.91 -7.95
N VAL A 7 -8.24 6.10 -7.35
CA VAL A 7 -7.33 6.41 -6.25
C VAL A 7 -7.71 5.63 -4.98
N LYS A 8 -9.01 5.43 -4.71
CA LYS A 8 -9.46 4.56 -3.61
C LYS A 8 -9.00 3.12 -3.77
N ILE A 9 -9.09 2.54 -4.96
CA ILE A 9 -8.58 1.18 -5.25
C ILE A 9 -7.07 1.13 -5.02
N GLY A 10 -6.33 2.13 -5.51
CA GLY A 10 -4.88 2.21 -5.29
C GLY A 10 -4.53 2.25 -3.80
N LEU A 11 -5.26 3.03 -3.00
CA LEU A 11 -5.04 3.15 -1.56
C LEU A 11 -5.36 1.83 -0.84
N PHE A 12 -6.42 1.14 -1.25
CA PHE A 12 -6.80 -0.18 -0.72
C PHE A 12 -5.77 -1.26 -1.06
N SER A 13 -5.25 -1.30 -2.29
CA SER A 13 -4.15 -2.19 -2.68
C SER A 13 -2.88 -1.90 -1.89
N SER A 14 -2.57 -0.62 -1.66
CA SER A 14 -1.38 -0.22 -0.89
C SER A 14 -1.46 -0.69 0.57
N LEU A 15 -2.66 -0.59 1.17
CA LEU A 15 -2.95 -1.11 2.51
C LEU A 15 -2.85 -2.63 2.59
N LEU A 16 -3.37 -3.34 1.58
CA LEU A 16 -3.24 -4.79 1.49
C LEU A 16 -1.77 -5.23 1.41
N LEU A 17 -0.95 -4.55 0.61
CA LEU A 17 0.49 -4.83 0.54
C LEU A 17 1.18 -4.62 1.90
N CYS A 18 0.87 -3.54 2.62
CA CYS A 18 1.39 -3.34 3.98
C CYS A 18 0.97 -4.46 4.93
N LEU A 19 -0.31 -4.86 4.92
CA LEU A 19 -0.82 -5.93 5.77
C LEU A 19 -0.16 -7.27 5.48
N VAL A 20 0.03 -7.61 4.20
CA VAL A 20 0.71 -8.85 3.79
C VAL A 20 2.16 -8.84 4.22
N GLY A 21 2.90 -7.75 3.96
CA GLY A 21 4.30 -7.64 4.36
C GLY A 21 4.48 -7.65 5.88
N LEU A 22 3.55 -7.06 6.63
CA LEU A 22 3.57 -7.08 8.09
C LEU A 22 3.21 -8.45 8.66
N TYR A 23 2.24 -9.15 8.06
CA TYR A 23 1.87 -10.50 8.44
C TYR A 23 3.06 -11.46 8.24
N ASP A 24 3.74 -11.39 7.10
CA ASP A 24 4.96 -12.17 6.84
C ASP A 24 6.06 -11.90 7.86
N LEU A 25 6.21 -10.64 8.25
CA LEU A 25 7.23 -10.22 9.21
C LEU A 25 6.93 -10.76 10.62
N ILE A 26 5.66 -10.77 11.03
CA ILE A 26 5.23 -11.23 12.37
C ILE A 26 5.15 -12.75 12.44
N ALA A 27 4.68 -13.41 11.38
CA ALA A 27 4.53 -14.86 11.36
C ALA A 27 5.88 -15.59 11.31
N GLU A 28 6.99 -14.90 11.02
CA GLU A 28 8.31 -15.47 10.67
C GLU A 28 8.26 -16.51 9.53
N GLU A 29 7.08 -16.74 8.95
CA GLU A 29 6.84 -17.52 7.76
C GLU A 29 7.21 -16.66 6.57
N THR A 30 8.48 -16.67 6.21
CA THR A 30 8.91 -16.06 4.97
C THR A 30 8.29 -16.86 3.82
N VAL A 31 7.17 -16.42 3.22
CA VAL A 31 6.61 -17.10 2.01
C VAL A 31 7.61 -17.05 0.84
N THR A 32 8.58 -16.14 0.94
CA THR A 32 9.69 -15.99 0.01
C THR A 32 11.00 -16.27 0.74
N SER A 33 11.92 -17.06 0.17
CA SER A 33 13.23 -17.38 0.78
C SER A 33 14.15 -16.15 1.01
N ILE A 34 13.67 -14.93 0.76
CA ILE A 34 14.40 -13.68 0.85
C ILE A 34 13.92 -12.93 2.11
N LYS A 35 14.71 -13.00 3.18
CA LYS A 35 14.42 -12.33 4.47
C LYS A 35 14.06 -10.84 4.39
N TYR A 36 14.49 -10.13 3.33
CA TYR A 36 14.26 -8.69 3.17
C TYR A 36 13.01 -8.34 2.34
N PHE A 37 12.41 -9.31 1.66
CA PHE A 37 11.24 -9.08 0.81
C PHE A 37 10.05 -8.47 1.55
N PRO A 38 9.62 -8.97 2.73
CA PRO A 38 8.48 -8.37 3.44
C PRO A 38 8.73 -6.92 3.86
N ILE A 39 9.98 -6.56 4.21
CA ILE A 39 10.35 -5.18 4.54
C ILE A 39 10.17 -4.25 3.33
N ILE A 40 10.64 -4.69 2.16
CA ILE A 40 10.48 -3.92 0.90
C ILE A 40 9.00 -3.76 0.56
N LEU A 41 8.20 -4.80 0.81
CA LEU A 41 6.77 -4.82 0.55
C LEU A 41 5.99 -3.85 1.45
N VAL A 42 6.35 -3.78 2.73
CA VAL A 42 5.83 -2.78 3.67
C VAL A 42 6.23 -1.37 3.23
N ILE A 43 7.50 -1.13 2.92
CA ILE A 43 7.98 0.20 2.48
C ILE A 43 7.26 0.64 1.19
N ALA A 44 7.15 -0.25 0.21
CA ALA A 44 6.45 0.02 -1.05
C ALA A 44 4.96 0.30 -0.82
N GLY A 45 4.30 -0.48 0.05
CA GLY A 45 2.92 -0.25 0.45
C GLY A 45 2.71 1.11 1.10
N PHE A 46 3.61 1.53 2.00
CA PHE A 46 3.56 2.85 2.64
C PHE A 46 3.75 4.00 1.64
N ILE A 47 4.71 3.88 0.72
CA ILE A 47 4.93 4.89 -0.33
C ILE A 47 3.69 5.00 -1.24
N GLY A 48 3.12 3.86 -1.64
CA GLY A 48 1.89 3.81 -2.44
C GLY A 48 0.68 4.40 -1.71
N ALA A 49 0.56 4.16 -0.40
CA ALA A 49 -0.51 4.72 0.42
C ALA A 49 -0.39 6.24 0.53
N ILE A 50 0.81 6.77 0.77
CA ILE A 50 1.06 8.23 0.85
C ILE A 50 0.77 8.89 -0.50
N GLY A 51 1.25 8.30 -1.60
CA GLY A 51 1.01 8.82 -2.96
C GLY A 51 -0.48 8.91 -3.28
N ASN A 52 -1.23 7.83 -3.06
CA ASN A 52 -2.67 7.81 -3.28
C ASN A 52 -3.42 8.75 -2.32
N TYR A 53 -2.98 8.88 -1.06
CA TYR A 53 -3.58 9.81 -0.10
C TYR A 53 -3.40 11.28 -0.54
N MET A 54 -2.21 11.65 -1.01
CA MET A 54 -1.95 12.99 -1.54
C MET A 54 -2.79 13.29 -2.79
N GLU A 55 -2.97 12.29 -3.67
CA GLU A 55 -3.81 12.43 -4.85
C GLU A 55 -5.29 12.59 -4.49
N LEU A 56 -5.81 11.80 -3.55
CA LEU A 56 -7.16 11.96 -2.99
C LEU A 56 -7.37 13.33 -2.36
N LYS A 57 -6.38 13.82 -1.59
CA LYS A 57 -6.43 15.15 -0.97
C LYS A 57 -6.49 16.26 -2.01
N LYS A 58 -5.78 16.12 -3.13
CA LYS A 58 -5.85 17.08 -4.25
C LYS A 58 -7.23 17.07 -4.90
N ILE A 59 -7.78 15.89 -5.19
CA ILE A 59 -9.10 15.77 -5.82
C ILE A 59 -10.20 16.36 -4.92
N ASN A 60 -10.15 16.11 -3.62
CA ASN A 60 -11.15 16.61 -2.68
C ASN A 60 -11.03 18.13 -2.41
N LYS A 61 -9.84 18.73 -2.62
CA LYS A 61 -9.62 20.19 -2.48
C LYS A 61 -10.04 20.97 -3.73
N THR A 62 -10.15 20.32 -4.89
CA THR A 62 -10.58 20.93 -6.16
C THR A 62 -12.10 20.90 -6.35
N ARG A 63 -12.83 20.19 -5.48
CA ARG A 63 -14.29 20.16 -5.45
C ARG A 63 -14.83 21.24 -4.51
#